data_AF-A0A7D5SJY2-F1
#
_entry.id   AF-A0A7D5SJY2-F1
#
_cell.length_a   1.000
_cell.length_b   1.000
_cell.length_c   1.000
_cell.angle_alpha   90.00
_cell.angle_beta   90.00
_cell.angle_gamma   90.00
#
_symmetry.space_group_name_H-M   'P 1'
#
loop_
_entity.id
_entity.type
_entity.pdbx_description
1 polymer ?
#
loop_
_entity_poly.entity_id
_entity_poly.type
_entity_poly.pdbx_seq_one_letter_code
_entity_poly.pdbx_strand_id
1 'polypeptide(L)'
;MSTFILLFLILCASGETCTVEKIYDGDTFVCNGEVIRLIGIDCPETKENKRIGYQRKLGDTKTIIKLGKRATRFVEKLIPVGTKVRLEFDVQRYDKYGRTLAYVWLPDGRLLNEVILAEGYAMLLTIPPNVKYVERFQKAEQQANQHLDCGRLPSPVSTKKTEYLAISNF
;
A
#
# COMPACT_ATOMS: atom_id res chain seq x y z
N MET A 1 -30.42 22.66 -37.49
CA MET A 1 -30.17 21.36 -36.86
C MET A 1 -28.89 21.51 -36.04
N SER A 2 -29.01 21.73 -34.73
CA SER A 2 -27.86 22.04 -33.86
C SER A 2 -27.02 20.80 -33.60
N THR A 3 -25.75 20.87 -33.99
CA THR A 3 -24.71 19.92 -33.61
C THR A 3 -24.27 20.19 -32.17
N PHE A 4 -24.61 19.29 -31.26
CA PHE A 4 -24.04 19.25 -29.91
C PHE A 4 -22.65 18.60 -30.00
N ILE A 5 -21.59 19.41 -29.85
CA ILE A 5 -20.23 18.91 -29.65
C ILE A 5 -20.13 18.54 -28.17
N LEU A 6 -20.21 17.24 -27.88
CA LEU A 6 -19.96 16.68 -26.56
C LEU A 6 -18.44 16.72 -26.30
N LEU A 7 -17.96 17.84 -25.77
CA LEU A 7 -16.59 17.99 -25.30
C LEU A 7 -16.43 17.12 -24.04
N PHE A 8 -15.97 15.88 -24.24
CA PHE A 8 -15.46 15.05 -23.15
C PHE A 8 -14.25 15.77 -22.55
N LEU A 9 -14.47 16.49 -21.46
CA LEU A 9 -13.43 16.93 -20.54
C LEU A 9 -12.76 15.65 -20.00
N ILE A 10 -11.69 15.23 -20.66
CA ILE A 10 -10.76 14.23 -20.12
C ILE A 10 -10.16 14.88 -18.87
N LEU A 11 -10.72 14.54 -17.72
CA LEU A 11 -10.16 14.84 -16.42
C LEU A 11 -8.85 14.06 -16.34
N CYS A 12 -7.75 14.65 -16.82
CA CYS A 12 -6.42 14.11 -16.60
C CYS A 12 -6.17 14.10 -15.09
N ALA A 13 -6.45 12.97 -14.45
CA ALA A 13 -6.01 12.71 -13.09
C ALA A 13 -4.50 12.92 -13.07
N SER A 14 -4.03 13.98 -12.41
CA SER A 14 -2.61 14.32 -12.32
C SER A 14 -1.89 13.19 -11.59
N GLY A 15 -1.22 12.33 -12.34
CA GLY A 15 -0.37 11.29 -11.78
C GLY A 15 0.85 11.10 -12.63
N GLU A 16 2.00 10.97 -11.99
CA GLU A 16 3.26 10.69 -12.67
C GLU A 16 3.30 9.20 -13.00
N THR A 17 3.63 8.83 -14.23
CA THR A 17 3.84 7.43 -14.59
C THR A 17 5.24 6.98 -14.20
N CYS A 18 5.38 5.78 -13.62
CA CYS A 18 6.68 5.21 -13.31
C CYS A 18 6.80 3.75 -13.74
N THR A 19 8.02 3.33 -14.06
CA THR A 19 8.32 1.94 -14.46
C THR A 19 8.99 1.22 -13.30
N VAL A 20 8.40 0.12 -12.85
CA VAL A 20 8.92 -0.66 -11.71
C VAL A 20 10.27 -1.26 -12.05
N GLU A 21 11.26 -1.01 -11.20
CA GLU A 21 12.64 -1.49 -11.35
C GLU A 21 12.96 -2.61 -10.35
N LYS A 22 12.41 -2.50 -9.13
CA LYS A 22 12.69 -3.43 -8.03
C LYS A 22 11.59 -3.41 -6.98
N ILE A 23 11.22 -4.57 -6.45
CA ILE A 23 10.36 -4.67 -5.26
C ILE A 23 11.24 -4.90 -4.03
N TYR A 24 11.12 -4.06 -2.99
CA TYR A 24 11.83 -4.28 -1.72
C TYR A 24 11.02 -5.16 -0.77
N ASP A 25 9.76 -4.83 -0.58
CA ASP A 25 8.82 -5.55 0.26
C ASP A 25 7.37 -5.26 -0.19
N GLY A 26 6.37 -5.67 0.61
CA GLY A 26 4.96 -5.60 0.23
C GLY A 26 4.37 -4.18 0.14
N ASP A 27 5.11 -3.15 0.56
CA ASP A 27 4.63 -1.77 0.56
C ASP A 27 5.72 -0.76 0.15
N THR A 28 6.87 -1.25 -0.33
CA THR A 28 7.99 -0.44 -0.81
C THR A 28 8.60 -1.03 -2.08
N PHE A 29 8.78 -0.20 -3.11
CA PHE A 29 9.43 -0.58 -4.37
C PHE A 29 10.24 0.58 -4.95
N VAL A 30 10.95 0.35 -6.05
CA VAL A 30 11.71 1.36 -6.78
C VAL A 30 11.11 1.51 -8.17
N CYS A 31 10.91 2.75 -8.60
CA CYS A 31 10.62 3.06 -9.99
C CYS A 31 11.25 4.39 -10.40
N ASN A 32 11.76 4.44 -11.63
CA ASN A 32 12.49 5.59 -12.17
C ASN A 32 13.61 6.09 -11.23
N GLY A 33 14.32 5.17 -10.56
CA GLY A 33 15.36 5.50 -9.58
C GLY A 33 14.88 6.04 -8.21
N GLU A 34 13.57 6.22 -7.99
CA GLU A 34 13.02 6.67 -6.72
C GLU A 34 12.49 5.51 -5.87
N VAL A 35 12.66 5.59 -4.55
CA VAL A 35 12.04 4.63 -3.61
C VAL A 35 10.62 5.09 -3.31
N ILE A 36 9.65 4.30 -3.71
CA ILE A 36 8.22 4.55 -3.50
C ILE A 36 7.74 3.78 -2.27
N ARG A 37 7.11 4.50 -1.33
CA ARG A 37 6.42 3.96 -0.16
C ARG A 37 4.92 4.12 -0.33
N LEU A 38 4.19 3.02 -0.23
CA LEU A 38 2.73 3.03 -0.35
C LEU A 38 2.11 3.77 0.84
N ILE A 39 1.26 4.75 0.54
CA ILE A 39 0.48 5.48 1.55
C ILE A 39 -0.64 4.57 2.07
N GLY A 40 -0.94 4.68 3.36
CA GLY A 40 -2.15 4.09 3.93
C GLY A 40 -2.03 2.63 4.35
N ILE A 41 -0.89 1.97 4.12
CA ILE A 41 -0.71 0.54 4.41
C ILE A 41 0.63 0.24 5.09
N ASP A 42 0.68 -0.82 5.88
CA ASP A 42 1.90 -1.41 6.44
C ASP A 42 1.90 -2.93 6.24
N CYS A 43 2.90 -3.43 5.53
CA CYS A 43 3.15 -4.85 5.34
C CYS A 43 4.05 -5.41 6.46
N PRO A 44 3.98 -6.73 6.76
CA PRO A 44 4.88 -7.34 7.71
C PRO A 44 6.34 -7.28 7.27
N GLU A 45 7.23 -7.12 8.23
CA GLU A 45 8.68 -7.04 7.99
C GLU A 45 9.22 -8.32 7.34
N THR A 46 10.12 -8.18 6.38
CA THR A 46 10.69 -9.30 5.60
C THR A 46 12.00 -9.85 6.18
N LYS A 47 12.56 -9.18 7.19
CA LYS A 47 13.82 -9.53 7.87
C LYS A 47 13.81 -9.01 9.30
N GLU A 48 14.67 -9.59 10.14
CA GLU A 48 14.80 -9.15 11.53
C GLU A 48 15.39 -7.74 11.59
N ASN A 49 14.68 -6.84 12.27
CA ASN A 49 15.07 -5.46 12.49
C ASN A 49 14.30 -4.88 13.69
N LYS A 50 14.58 -3.62 14.04
CA LYS A 50 13.98 -2.94 15.20
C LYS A 50 12.45 -2.82 15.11
N ARG A 51 11.85 -2.90 13.92
CA ARG A 51 10.40 -2.78 13.71
C ARG A 51 9.62 -4.07 13.97
N ILE A 52 10.27 -5.25 13.96
CA ILE A 52 9.60 -6.54 14.23
C ILE A 52 8.87 -6.53 15.58
N GLY A 53 9.42 -5.81 16.58
CA GLY A 53 8.79 -5.67 17.90
C GLY A 53 7.36 -5.11 17.84
N TYR A 54 7.08 -4.21 16.89
CA TYR A 54 5.74 -3.59 16.74
C TYR A 54 4.73 -4.52 16.07
N GLN A 55 5.20 -5.60 15.44
CA GLN A 55 4.37 -6.54 14.69
C GLN A 55 4.19 -7.89 15.42
N ARG A 56 4.58 -7.98 16.70
CA ARG A 56 4.46 -9.20 17.53
C ARG A 56 3.03 -9.74 17.63
N LYS A 57 2.01 -8.90 17.44
CA LYS A 57 0.61 -9.34 17.33
C LYS A 57 0.34 -10.30 16.17
N LEU A 58 1.20 -10.30 15.15
CA LEU A 58 1.12 -11.21 14.00
C LEU A 58 1.78 -12.57 14.25
N GLY A 59 2.53 -12.72 15.36
CA GLY A 59 3.21 -13.95 15.74
C GLY A 59 4.68 -13.76 16.12
N ASP A 60 5.41 -14.88 16.20
CA ASP A 60 6.85 -14.87 16.44
C ASP A 60 7.63 -14.26 15.25
N THR A 61 8.93 -13.97 15.45
CA THR A 61 9.78 -13.34 14.42
C THR A 61 9.74 -14.11 13.10
N LYS A 62 9.76 -15.46 13.16
CA LYS A 62 9.75 -16.31 11.97
C LYS A 62 8.43 -16.21 11.21
N THR A 63 7.31 -16.15 11.93
CA THR A 63 5.97 -15.97 11.35
C THR A 63 5.85 -14.62 10.66
N ILE A 64 6.26 -13.54 11.32
CA ILE A 64 6.25 -12.18 10.75
C ILE A 64 7.04 -12.15 9.43
N ILE A 65 8.29 -12.65 9.44
CA ILE A 65 9.14 -12.71 8.25
C ILE A 65 8.50 -13.53 7.12
N LYS A 66 7.84 -14.66 7.46
CA LYS A 66 7.15 -15.50 6.48
C LYS A 66 5.97 -14.77 5.85
N LEU A 67 5.20 -14.03 6.64
CA LEU A 67 4.08 -13.20 6.18
C LEU A 67 4.57 -12.06 5.30
N GLY A 68 5.64 -11.36 5.71
CA GLY A 68 6.24 -10.28 4.92
C GLY A 68 6.68 -10.78 3.53
N LYS A 69 7.40 -11.90 3.48
CA LYS A 69 7.79 -12.53 2.21
C LYS A 69 6.60 -12.96 1.34
N ARG A 70 5.46 -13.31 1.95
CA ARG A 70 4.23 -13.62 1.20
C ARG A 70 3.63 -12.35 0.59
N ALA A 71 3.56 -11.26 1.34
CA ALA A 71 3.13 -9.96 0.84
C ALA A 71 4.03 -9.46 -0.30
N THR A 72 5.35 -9.57 -0.16
CA THR A 72 6.31 -9.24 -1.24
C THR A 72 6.00 -10.02 -2.52
N ARG A 73 5.87 -11.36 -2.43
CA ARG A 73 5.54 -12.19 -3.60
C ARG A 73 4.19 -11.87 -4.22
N PHE A 74 3.22 -11.42 -3.41
CA PHE A 74 1.93 -11.00 -3.93
C PHE A 74 2.07 -9.72 -4.77
N VAL A 75 2.82 -8.73 -4.26
CA VAL A 75 3.10 -7.48 -5.00
C VAL A 75 3.91 -7.75 -6.26
N GLU A 76 4.93 -8.61 -6.20
CA GLU A 76 5.73 -9.01 -7.38
C GLU A 76 4.88 -9.59 -8.52
N LYS A 77 3.76 -10.27 -8.21
CA LYS A 77 2.82 -10.78 -9.22
C LYS A 77 1.96 -9.69 -9.84
N LEU A 78 1.60 -8.66 -9.06
CA LEU A 78 0.75 -7.55 -9.54
C LEU A 78 1.55 -6.53 -10.33
N ILE A 79 2.78 -6.27 -9.92
CA ILE A 79 3.68 -5.28 -10.52
C ILE A 79 5.07 -5.88 -10.77
N PRO A 80 5.20 -6.89 -11.65
CA PRO A 80 6.51 -7.40 -12.04
C PRO A 80 7.42 -6.28 -12.56
N VAL A 81 8.74 -6.46 -12.45
CA VAL A 81 9.72 -5.50 -12.98
C VAL A 81 9.41 -5.19 -14.46
N GLY A 82 9.43 -3.91 -14.81
CA GLY A 82 9.02 -3.38 -16.11
C GLY A 82 7.55 -2.94 -16.18
N THR A 83 6.74 -3.22 -15.16
CA THR A 83 5.35 -2.75 -15.11
C THR A 83 5.30 -1.22 -15.04
N LYS A 84 4.50 -0.61 -15.91
CA LYS A 84 4.17 0.82 -15.82
C LYS A 84 3.01 1.01 -14.87
N VAL A 85 3.19 1.84 -13.85
CA VAL A 85 2.15 2.22 -12.90
C VAL A 85 1.97 3.74 -12.88
N ARG A 86 0.84 4.22 -12.39
CA ARG A 86 0.63 5.66 -12.16
C ARG A 86 0.70 5.95 -10.67
N LEU A 87 1.58 6.87 -10.30
CA LEU A 87 1.70 7.42 -8.96
C LEU A 87 0.71 8.56 -8.78
N GLU A 88 0.00 8.56 -7.67
CA GLU A 88 -0.84 9.65 -7.22
C GLU A 88 -0.39 10.07 -5.83
N PHE A 89 -0.01 11.34 -5.70
CA PHE A 89 0.48 11.90 -4.45
C PHE A 89 -0.66 12.47 -3.61
N ASP A 90 -0.36 12.66 -2.32
CA ASP A 90 -1.22 13.36 -1.37
C ASP A 90 -0.51 14.63 -0.88
N VAL A 91 -1.03 15.28 0.17
CA VAL A 91 -0.53 16.55 0.70
C VAL A 91 0.99 16.55 0.94
N GLN A 92 1.54 15.48 1.50
CA GLN A 92 2.97 15.31 1.74
C GLN A 92 3.58 14.29 0.77
N ARG A 93 4.50 14.75 -0.07
CA ARG A 93 5.14 13.94 -1.12
C ARG A 93 6.25 13.02 -0.61
N TYR A 94 6.94 13.39 0.46
CA TYR A 94 8.08 12.64 0.99
C TYR A 94 7.94 12.38 2.47
N ASP A 95 8.35 11.20 2.92
CA ASP A 95 8.58 10.95 4.33
C ASP A 95 9.94 11.46 4.80
N LYS A 96 10.23 11.33 6.10
CA LYS A 96 11.47 11.81 6.69
C LYS A 96 12.73 11.04 6.26
N TYR A 97 12.56 9.90 5.59
CA TYR A 97 13.67 9.12 5.02
C TYR A 97 13.92 9.47 3.56
N GLY A 98 13.15 10.41 2.99
CA GLY A 98 13.25 10.80 1.60
C GLY A 98 12.59 9.82 0.63
N ARG A 99 11.73 8.89 1.12
CA ARG A 99 10.94 8.04 0.22
C ARG A 99 9.75 8.81 -0.33
N THR A 100 9.45 8.60 -1.61
CA THR A 100 8.26 9.17 -2.26
C THR A 100 7.02 8.44 -1.77
N LEU A 101 6.07 9.17 -1.20
CA LEU A 101 4.80 8.65 -0.71
C LEU A 101 3.76 8.69 -1.83
N ALA A 102 3.20 7.53 -2.19
CA ALA A 102 2.20 7.48 -3.26
C ALA A 102 1.07 6.47 -3.03
N TYR A 103 -0.08 6.77 -3.62
CA TYR A 103 -1.10 5.82 -4.01
C TYR A 103 -0.76 5.32 -5.43
N VAL A 104 -0.79 4.01 -5.65
CA VAL A 104 -0.27 3.42 -6.89
C VAL A 104 -1.37 2.75 -7.68
N TRP A 105 -1.62 3.26 -8.87
CA TRP A 105 -2.63 2.76 -9.78
C TRP A 105 -2.03 1.82 -10.82
N LEU A 106 -2.63 0.64 -10.92
CA LEU A 106 -2.28 -0.39 -11.89
C LEU A 106 -2.83 -0.03 -13.29
N PRO A 107 -2.27 -0.61 -14.37
CA PRO A 107 -2.76 -0.39 -15.74
C PRO A 107 -4.25 -0.69 -15.94
N ASP A 108 -4.79 -1.63 -15.18
CA ASP A 108 -6.21 -2.03 -15.21
C ASP A 108 -7.12 -1.11 -14.38
N GLY A 109 -6.59 -0.03 -13.83
CA GLY A 109 -7.34 0.95 -13.04
C GLY A 109 -7.55 0.56 -11.58
N ARG A 110 -7.07 -0.60 -11.12
CA ARG A 110 -7.10 -0.95 -9.70
C ARG A 110 -6.06 -0.16 -8.90
N LEU A 111 -6.38 0.13 -7.64
CA LEU A 111 -5.47 0.78 -6.70
C LEU A 111 -4.68 -0.29 -5.94
N LEU A 112 -3.37 -0.39 -6.18
CA LEU A 112 -2.51 -1.42 -5.59
C LEU A 112 -2.61 -1.46 -4.06
N ASN A 113 -2.61 -0.28 -3.41
CA ASN A 113 -2.73 -0.14 -1.96
C ASN A 113 -4.00 -0.84 -1.43
N GLU A 114 -5.12 -0.65 -2.12
CA GLU A 114 -6.41 -1.25 -1.78
C GLU A 114 -6.41 -2.75 -2.03
N VAL A 115 -5.86 -3.21 -3.15
CA VAL A 115 -5.79 -4.63 -3.49
C VAL A 115 -4.98 -5.40 -2.43
N ILE A 116 -3.85 -4.85 -1.97
CA ILE A 116 -3.03 -5.49 -0.93
C ILE A 116 -3.80 -5.62 0.39
N LEU A 117 -4.57 -4.58 0.77
CA LEU A 117 -5.43 -4.61 1.96
C LEU A 117 -6.56 -5.62 1.83
N ALA A 118 -7.30 -5.59 0.72
CA ALA A 118 -8.44 -6.47 0.47
C ALA A 118 -8.04 -7.95 0.46
N GLU A 119 -6.80 -8.24 0.03
CA GLU A 119 -6.23 -9.58 0.02
C GLU A 119 -5.55 -9.97 1.35
N GLY A 120 -5.57 -9.10 2.36
CA GLY A 120 -5.07 -9.38 3.70
C GLY A 120 -3.55 -9.48 3.81
N TYR A 121 -2.81 -8.78 2.95
CA TYR A 121 -1.35 -8.74 2.95
C TYR A 121 -0.75 -7.54 3.67
N ALA A 122 -1.55 -6.52 3.97
CA ALA A 122 -1.17 -5.36 4.75
C ALA A 122 -2.22 -5.02 5.81
N MET A 123 -1.84 -4.18 6.77
CA MET A 123 -2.75 -3.51 7.70
C MET A 123 -2.91 -2.04 7.30
N LEU A 124 -4.07 -1.44 7.60
CA LEU A 124 -4.32 -0.02 7.44
C LEU A 124 -3.36 0.80 8.32
N LEU A 125 -2.64 1.75 7.73
CA LEU A 125 -1.75 2.69 8.41
C LEU A 125 -2.18 4.13 8.10
N THR A 126 -2.78 4.84 9.05
CA THR A 126 -3.24 6.22 8.85
C THR A 126 -2.24 7.22 9.41
N ILE A 127 -1.61 8.02 8.54
CA ILE A 127 -0.66 9.07 8.92
C ILE A 127 -1.08 10.39 8.25
N PRO A 128 -1.64 11.36 9.01
CA PRO A 128 -1.90 12.70 8.49
C PRO A 128 -0.61 13.40 8.02
N PRO A 129 -0.67 14.26 6.99
CA PRO A 129 -1.87 14.72 6.28
C PRO A 129 -2.34 13.79 5.14
N ASN A 130 -1.65 12.68 4.88
CA ASN A 130 -1.91 11.79 3.75
C ASN A 130 -3.02 10.78 4.05
N VAL A 131 -4.27 11.22 3.94
CA VAL A 131 -5.46 10.45 4.34
C VAL A 131 -6.55 10.35 3.28
N LYS A 132 -6.26 10.74 2.03
CA LYS A 132 -7.23 10.82 0.91
C LYS A 132 -8.11 9.57 0.75
N TYR A 133 -7.56 8.36 0.92
CA TYR A 133 -8.28 7.10 0.72
C TYR A 133 -8.57 6.32 2.01
N VAL A 134 -8.48 6.94 3.19
CA VAL A 134 -8.61 6.22 4.48
C VAL A 134 -9.91 5.43 4.59
N GLU A 135 -11.06 6.01 4.21
CA GLU A 135 -12.36 5.33 4.29
C GLU A 135 -12.46 4.17 3.29
N ARG A 136 -11.84 4.31 2.11
CA ARG A 136 -11.78 3.25 1.10
C ARG A 136 -10.94 2.08 1.60
N PHE A 137 -9.80 2.37 2.23
CA PHE A 137 -8.92 1.36 2.80
C PHE A 137 -9.51 0.66 4.02
N GLN A 138 -10.26 1.37 4.87
CA GLN A 138 -11.02 0.74 5.96
C GLN A 138 -11.99 -0.32 5.43
N LYS A 139 -12.70 -0.04 4.34
CA LYS A 139 -13.62 -1.02 3.72
C LYS A 139 -12.86 -2.20 3.12
N ALA A 140 -11.73 -1.97 2.47
CA ALA A 140 -10.89 -3.03 1.91
C ALA A 140 -10.36 -3.97 3.01
N GLU A 141 -9.87 -3.42 4.11
CA GLU A 141 -9.42 -4.22 5.27
C GLU A 141 -10.56 -5.04 5.89
N GLN A 142 -11.78 -4.49 5.95
CA GLN A 142 -12.96 -5.23 6.41
C GLN A 142 -13.32 -6.41 5.48
N GLN A 143 -13.17 -6.25 4.16
CA GLN A 143 -13.43 -7.32 3.20
C GLN A 143 -12.45 -8.50 3.37
N ALA A 144 -11.18 -8.21 3.68
CA ALA A 144 -10.19 -9.25 3.94
C ALA A 144 -10.58 -10.16 5.11
N ASN A 145 -11.21 -9.60 6.15
CA ASN A 145 -11.66 -10.33 7.34
C ASN A 145 -12.80 -11.31 7.08
N GLN A 146 -13.51 -11.18 5.95
CA GLN A 146 -14.62 -12.06 5.58
C GLN A 146 -14.14 -13.29 4.78
N HIS A 147 -12.92 -13.28 4.26
CA HIS A 147 -12.33 -14.37 3.50
C HIS A 147 -11.03 -14.82 4.21
N LEU A 148 -11.16 -15.57 5.31
CA LEU A 148 -10.00 -16.11 6.03
C LEU A 148 -9.50 -17.37 5.31
N ASP A 149 -8.48 -17.21 4.48
CA ASP A 149 -7.68 -18.33 3.96
C ASP A 149 -6.36 -18.46 4.73
N CYS A 150 -5.82 -19.69 4.74
CA CYS A 150 -4.61 -20.16 5.41
C CYS A 150 -3.34 -19.42 4.92
N GLY A 151 -3.18 -18.17 5.30
CA GLY A 151 -1.96 -17.41 5.02
C GLY A 151 -2.07 -15.90 4.91
N ARG A 152 -3.26 -15.34 5.11
CA ARG A 152 -3.50 -13.90 5.26
C ARG A 152 -3.14 -13.44 6.67
N LEU A 153 -2.93 -12.13 6.85
CA LEU A 153 -2.75 -11.54 8.17
C LEU A 153 -3.96 -11.84 9.04
N PRO A 154 -3.78 -12.15 10.35
CA PRO A 154 -4.90 -12.20 11.26
C PRO A 154 -5.62 -10.86 11.21
N SER A 155 -6.96 -10.90 11.14
CA SER A 155 -7.80 -9.71 11.18
C SER A 155 -7.31 -8.78 12.29
N PRO A 156 -7.04 -7.50 12.01
CA PRO A 156 -6.78 -6.57 13.10
C PRO A 156 -8.03 -6.58 13.98
N VAL A 157 -7.91 -7.17 15.16
CA VAL A 157 -8.85 -6.91 16.26
C VAL A 157 -8.89 -5.39 16.32
N SER A 158 -10.07 -4.80 16.11
CA SER A 158 -10.30 -3.36 16.08
C SER A 158 -9.54 -2.65 17.21
N THR A 159 -8.29 -2.29 16.98
CA THR A 159 -7.46 -1.64 17.99
C THR A 159 -7.59 -0.16 17.73
N LYS A 160 -8.09 0.52 18.75
CA LYS A 160 -8.28 1.96 18.77
C LYS A 160 -7.01 2.65 18.26
N LYS A 161 -7.23 3.76 17.56
CA LYS A 161 -6.34 4.79 16.95
C LYS A 161 -4.97 5.08 17.62
N THR A 162 -4.71 4.57 18.81
CA THR A 162 -3.59 4.91 19.70
C THR A 162 -2.33 4.04 19.50
N GLU A 163 -2.43 2.80 18.99
CA GLU A 163 -1.24 1.95 18.80
C GLU A 163 -0.44 2.23 17.51
N TYR A 164 -1.08 2.78 16.48
CA TYR A 164 -0.43 3.05 15.19
C TYR A 164 0.59 4.22 15.24
N LEU A 165 0.44 5.14 16.19
CA LEU A 165 1.35 6.27 16.40
C LEU A 165 2.78 5.85 16.78
N ALA A 166 2.98 4.65 17.33
CA ALA A 166 4.31 4.13 17.65
C ALA A 166 5.11 3.74 16.39
N ILE A 167 4.42 3.39 15.30
CA ILE A 167 5.04 2.96 14.03
C ILE A 167 5.38 4.19 13.17
N SER A 168 4.59 5.27 13.27
CA SER A 168 4.76 6.50 12.48
C SER A 168 5.91 7.41 12.92
N ASN A 169 6.53 7.14 14.07
CA ASN A 169 7.76 7.81 14.50
C ASN A 169 9.02 7.26 13.82
N PHE A 170 8.86 6.43 12.78
CA PHE A 170 9.91 5.99 11.86
C PHE A 170 9.43 6.19 10.42
#